data_AF-A0A8T5EAD7-F1
#
_entry.id   AF-A0A8T5EAD7-F1
#
_cell.length_a   1.000
_cell.length_b   1.000
_cell.length_c   1.000
_cell.angle_alpha   90.00
_cell.angle_beta   90.00
_cell.angle_gamma   90.00
#
_symmetry.space_group_name_H-M   'P 1'
#
loop_
_entity.id
_entity.type
_entity.pdbx_description
1 polymer ?
#
loop_
_entity_poly.entity_id
_entity_poly.type
_entity_poly.pdbx_seq_one_letter_code
_entity_poly.pdbx_strand_id
1 'polypeptide(L)'
;MNQKLYEQAKKNIIKEREEDLKEEIKEEYKALLFESQKLVADKEMMLHLKSLLKKAKKLPVRSMGENYSVNHLKGKIMTMIEEGKYHKRELREIEGRVEEKLNPKENVNVVMKGIVG
;
A
#
# COMPACT_ATOMS: atom_id res chain seq x y z
N MET A 1 2.52 0.01 64.61
CA MET A 1 2.54 -0.12 63.13
C MET A 1 3.55 0.88 62.60
N ASN A 2 4.55 0.45 61.82
CA ASN A 2 5.67 1.30 61.43
C ASN A 2 5.24 2.19 60.23
N GLN A 3 4.78 3.41 60.52
CA GLN A 3 4.18 4.36 59.56
C GLN A 3 5.05 4.61 58.32
N LYS A 4 6.39 4.62 58.47
CA LYS A 4 7.32 4.77 57.35
C LYS A 4 7.24 3.62 56.35
N LEU A 5 7.16 2.37 56.83
CA LEU A 5 7.03 1.19 55.97
C LEU A 5 5.72 1.19 55.19
N TYR A 6 4.64 1.68 55.80
CA TYR A 6 3.33 1.79 55.15
C TYR A 6 3.32 2.83 54.02
N GLU A 7 3.88 4.01 54.28
CA GLU A 7 3.99 5.06 53.25
C GLU A 7 4.97 4.68 52.12
N GLN A 8 6.02 3.92 52.44
CA GLN A 8 6.93 3.35 51.43
C GLN A 8 6.19 2.34 50.54
N ALA A 9 5.41 1.42 51.12
CA ALA A 9 4.65 0.43 50.39
C ALA A 9 3.61 1.07 49.45
N LYS A 10 2.92 2.12 49.90
CA LYS A 10 2.00 2.90 49.05
C LYS A 10 2.71 3.49 47.83
N LYS A 11 3.87 4.11 48.01
CA LYS A 11 4.64 4.71 46.90
C LYS A 11 5.09 3.67 45.89
N ASN A 12 5.51 2.49 46.35
CA ASN A 12 5.91 1.40 45.47
C ASN A 12 4.74 0.91 44.62
N ILE A 13 3.57 0.71 45.22
CA ILE A 13 2.35 0.29 44.51
C ILE A 13 1.92 1.33 43.46
N ILE A 14 1.98 2.62 43.81
CA ILE A 14 1.65 3.70 42.86
C ILE A 14 2.62 3.68 41.68
N LYS A 15 3.91 3.55 41.95
CA LYS A 15 4.95 3.54 40.91
C LYS A 15 4.79 2.33 39.98
N GLU A 16 4.54 1.15 40.54
CA GLU A 16 4.30 -0.08 39.77
C GLU A 16 3.07 0.07 38.86
N ARG A 17 1.96 0.59 39.39
CA ARG A 17 0.77 0.90 38.57
C ARG A 17 1.02 1.94 37.49
N GLU A 18 1.84 2.96 37.76
CA GLU A 18 2.22 3.96 36.75
C GLU A 18 3.10 3.37 35.65
N GLU A 19 3.95 2.40 35.98
CA GLU A 19 4.77 1.65 35.02
C GLU A 19 3.88 0.74 34.16
N ASP A 20 2.97 -0.01 34.78
CA ASP A 20 1.98 -0.86 34.08
C ASP A 20 1.12 -0.02 33.09
N LEU A 21 0.55 1.10 33.56
CA LEU A 21 -0.26 1.99 32.72
C LEU A 21 0.56 2.59 31.57
N LYS A 22 1.84 2.89 31.77
CA LYS A 22 2.72 3.37 30.69
C LYS A 22 2.98 2.29 29.66
N GLU A 23 3.10 1.04 30.07
CA GLU A 23 3.26 -0.08 29.15
C GLU A 23 1.98 -0.31 28.34
N GLU A 24 0.81 -0.34 28.97
CA GLU A 24 -0.49 -0.46 28.29
C GLU A 24 -0.70 0.65 27.25
N ILE A 25 -0.50 1.93 27.64
CA ILE A 25 -0.63 3.07 26.72
C ILE A 25 0.35 2.96 25.54
N LYS A 26 1.57 2.47 25.79
CA LYS A 26 2.58 2.30 24.74
C LYS A 26 2.19 1.20 23.76
N GLU A 27 1.57 0.12 24.21
CA GLU A 27 1.05 -0.94 23.35
C GLU A 27 -0.12 -0.44 22.49
N GLU A 28 -1.08 0.25 23.08
CA GLU A 28 -2.19 0.87 22.34
C GLU A 28 -1.68 1.89 21.30
N TYR A 29 -0.72 2.74 21.68
CA TYR A 29 -0.11 3.70 20.76
C TYR A 29 0.57 3.01 19.58
N LYS A 30 1.29 1.91 19.81
CA LYS A 30 1.91 1.13 18.73
C LYS A 30 0.87 0.53 17.80
N ALA A 31 -0.23 0.00 18.34
CA ALA A 31 -1.32 -0.53 17.54
C ALA A 31 -1.97 0.56 16.67
N LEU A 32 -2.28 1.72 17.24
CA LEU A 32 -2.82 2.88 16.52
C LEU A 32 -1.85 3.40 15.45
N LEU A 33 -0.55 3.46 15.75
CA LEU A 33 0.47 3.86 14.79
C LEU A 33 0.52 2.89 13.61
N PHE A 34 0.48 1.59 13.88
CA PHE A 34 0.45 0.56 12.85
C PHE A 34 -0.80 0.66 11.97
N GLU A 35 -1.98 0.82 12.57
CA GLU A 35 -3.23 1.04 11.84
C GLU A 35 -3.19 2.31 10.99
N SER A 36 -2.70 3.42 11.54
CA SER A 36 -2.53 4.68 10.82
C SER A 36 -1.59 4.52 9.62
N GLN A 37 -0.46 3.81 9.79
CA GLN A 37 0.49 3.55 8.69
C GLN A 37 -0.14 2.69 7.60
N LYS A 38 -0.92 1.66 7.98
CA LYS A 38 -1.68 0.83 7.04
C LYS A 38 -2.69 1.66 6.25
N LEU A 39 -3.46 2.51 6.92
CA LEU A 39 -4.43 3.40 6.28
C LEU A 39 -3.78 4.38 5.31
N VAL A 40 -2.61 4.94 5.67
CA VAL A 40 -1.84 5.81 4.77
C VAL A 40 -1.37 5.04 3.54
N ALA A 41 -0.79 3.85 3.72
CA ALA A 41 -0.35 3.00 2.61
C ALA A 41 -1.51 2.62 1.67
N ASP A 42 -2.69 2.30 2.23
CA ASP A 42 -3.89 2.01 1.46
C ASP A 42 -4.38 3.23 0.67
N LYS A 43 -4.33 4.42 1.28
CA LYS A 43 -4.68 5.69 0.61
C LYS A 43 -3.72 5.99 -0.54
N GLU A 44 -2.41 5.84 -0.33
CA GLU A 44 -1.40 6.04 -1.36
C GLU A 44 -1.60 5.06 -2.53
N MET A 45 -1.87 3.79 -2.24
CA MET A 45 -2.15 2.82 -3.28
C MET A 45 -3.41 3.15 -4.08
N MET A 46 -4.47 3.59 -3.41
CA MET A 46 -5.70 4.00 -4.07
C MET A 46 -5.49 5.23 -4.97
N LEU A 47 -4.66 6.19 -4.55
CA LEU A 47 -4.26 7.30 -5.41
C LEU A 47 -3.49 6.82 -6.63
N HIS A 48 -2.60 5.84 -6.44
CA HIS A 48 -1.82 5.25 -7.52
C HIS A 48 -2.68 4.49 -8.53
N LEU A 49 -3.60 3.64 -8.08
CA LEU A 49 -4.58 2.96 -8.95
C LEU A 49 -5.42 3.96 -9.75
N LYS A 50 -5.88 5.05 -9.12
CA LYS A 50 -6.60 6.13 -9.83
C LYS A 50 -5.72 6.81 -10.89
N SER A 51 -4.43 6.99 -10.61
CA SER A 51 -3.45 7.51 -11.58
C SER A 51 -3.27 6.55 -12.76
N LEU A 52 -3.12 5.26 -12.49
CA LEU A 52 -3.05 4.22 -13.52
C LEU A 52 -4.30 4.17 -14.39
N LEU A 53 -5.49 4.27 -13.80
CA LEU A 53 -6.73 4.33 -14.56
C LEU A 53 -6.76 5.55 -15.49
N LYS A 54 -6.32 6.72 -15.02
CA LYS A 54 -6.21 7.93 -15.86
C LYS A 54 -5.24 7.73 -17.03
N LYS A 55 -4.10 7.07 -16.80
CA LYS A 55 -3.16 6.70 -17.88
C LYS A 55 -3.80 5.70 -18.85
N ALA A 56 -4.41 4.63 -18.35
CA ALA A 56 -5.08 3.59 -19.13
C ALA A 56 -6.21 4.15 -20.01
N LYS A 57 -6.94 5.17 -19.55
CA LYS A 57 -7.97 5.89 -20.33
C LYS A 57 -7.41 6.63 -21.54
N LYS A 58 -6.14 7.01 -21.53
CA LYS A 58 -5.45 7.73 -22.62
C LYS A 58 -4.70 6.79 -23.57
N LEU A 59 -4.77 5.48 -23.37
CA LEU A 59 -4.06 4.53 -24.22
C LEU A 59 -4.55 4.61 -25.68
N PRO A 60 -3.63 4.71 -26.66
CA PRO A 60 -4.01 4.66 -28.07
C PRO A 60 -4.54 3.26 -28.42
N VAL A 61 -5.57 3.22 -29.25
CA VAL A 61 -6.16 1.98 -29.77
C VAL A 61 -6.08 2.03 -31.29
N ARG A 62 -5.32 1.11 -31.89
CA ARG A 62 -5.08 1.07 -33.35
C ARG A 62 -5.80 -0.08 -34.03
N SER A 63 -6.23 -1.09 -33.28
CA SER A 63 -6.98 -2.24 -33.80
C SER A 63 -8.10 -2.68 -32.86
N MET A 64 -9.02 -3.48 -33.39
CA MET A 64 -10.12 -4.04 -32.60
C MET A 64 -9.60 -5.00 -31.51
N GLY A 65 -8.58 -5.81 -31.81
CA GLY A 65 -7.91 -6.67 -30.81
C GLY A 65 -7.24 -5.87 -29.69
N GLU A 66 -6.59 -4.74 -30.03
CA GLU A 66 -6.04 -3.84 -29.02
C GLU A 66 -7.13 -3.23 -28.14
N ASN A 67 -8.29 -2.88 -28.72
CA ASN A 67 -9.43 -2.34 -27.98
C ASN A 67 -9.88 -3.29 -26.86
N TYR A 68 -10.02 -4.59 -27.17
CA TYR A 68 -10.36 -5.60 -26.16
C TYR A 68 -9.33 -5.64 -25.03
N SER A 69 -8.04 -5.69 -25.36
CA SER A 69 -6.98 -5.74 -24.35
C SER A 69 -6.95 -4.49 -23.46
N VAL A 70 -7.18 -3.31 -24.04
CA VAL A 70 -7.17 -2.02 -23.33
C VAL A 70 -8.40 -1.90 -22.44
N ASN A 71 -9.58 -2.32 -22.90
CA ASN A 71 -10.80 -2.28 -22.09
C ASN A 71 -10.78 -3.31 -20.96
N HIS A 72 -10.21 -4.50 -21.19
CA HIS A 72 -10.00 -5.47 -20.12
C HIS A 72 -9.05 -4.92 -19.04
N LEU A 73 -7.96 -4.25 -19.44
CA LEU A 73 -7.02 -3.60 -18.51
C LEU A 73 -7.71 -2.50 -17.69
N LYS A 74 -8.51 -1.63 -18.33
CA LYS A 74 -9.31 -0.62 -17.64
C LYS A 74 -10.28 -1.25 -16.65
N GLY A 75 -10.98 -2.31 -17.07
CA GLY A 75 -11.90 -3.08 -16.23
C GLY A 75 -11.22 -3.60 -14.97
N LYS A 76 -10.06 -4.26 -15.13
CA LYS A 76 -9.29 -4.79 -13.99
C LYS A 76 -8.91 -3.69 -12.99
N ILE A 77 -8.44 -2.54 -13.47
CA ILE A 77 -8.10 -1.41 -12.58
C ILE A 77 -9.34 -0.87 -11.87
N MET A 78 -10.48 -0.75 -12.56
CA MET A 78 -11.73 -0.28 -11.94
C MET A 78 -12.21 -1.24 -10.85
N THR A 79 -12.21 -2.54 -11.10
CA THR A 79 -12.58 -3.55 -10.10
C THR A 79 -11.70 -3.48 -8.86
N MET A 80 -10.37 -3.35 -9.01
CA MET A 80 -9.46 -3.21 -7.86
C MET A 80 -9.73 -1.94 -7.04
N ILE A 81 -10.11 -0.85 -7.70
CA ILE A 81 -10.50 0.40 -7.02
C ILE A 81 -11.83 0.23 -6.28
N GLU A 82 -12.84 -0.37 -6.93
CA GLU A 82 -14.18 -0.55 -6.38
C GLU A 82 -14.18 -1.51 -5.18
N GLU A 83 -13.44 -2.62 -5.28
CA GLU A 83 -13.34 -3.60 -4.21
C GLU A 83 -12.41 -3.15 -3.07
N GLY A 84 -11.55 -2.15 -3.32
CA GLY A 84 -10.49 -1.74 -2.40
C GLY A 84 -9.46 -2.85 -2.12
N LYS A 85 -9.46 -3.91 -2.94
CA LYS A 85 -8.59 -5.07 -2.82
C LYS A 85 -7.60 -5.07 -3.95
N TYR A 86 -6.32 -5.16 -3.59
CA TYR A 86 -5.25 -5.22 -4.56
C TYR A 86 -4.10 -6.06 -4.03
N HIS A 87 -3.42 -6.76 -4.93
CA HIS A 87 -2.19 -7.48 -4.61
C HIS A 87 -1.01 -6.75 -5.24
N LYS A 88 0.05 -6.47 -4.46
CA LYS A 88 1.23 -5.70 -4.92
C LYS A 88 1.83 -6.24 -6.22
N ARG A 89 1.87 -7.57 -6.38
CA ARG A 89 2.35 -8.22 -7.60
C ARG A 89 1.49 -7.89 -8.82
N GLU A 90 0.17 -8.00 -8.69
CA GLU A 90 -0.75 -7.70 -9.79
C GLU A 90 -0.69 -6.23 -10.20
N LEU A 91 -0.48 -5.35 -9.23
CA LEU A 91 -0.35 -3.92 -9.45
C LEU A 91 0.87 -3.58 -10.32
N ARG A 92 2.03 -4.22 -10.05
CA ARG A 92 3.23 -4.11 -10.89
C ARG A 92 3.00 -4.64 -12.31
N GLU A 93 2.28 -5.75 -12.45
CA GLU A 93 1.95 -6.30 -13.77
C GLU A 93 1.04 -5.35 -14.57
N ILE A 94 0.08 -4.70 -13.91
CA ILE A 94 -0.79 -3.70 -14.52
C ILE A 94 0.00 -2.44 -14.92
N GLU A 95 0.90 -1.96 -14.06
CA GLU A 95 1.82 -0.85 -14.37
C GLU A 95 2.61 -1.13 -15.65
N GLY A 96 3.29 -2.27 -15.71
CA GLY A 96 4.07 -2.67 -16.88
C GLY A 96 3.23 -2.70 -18.15
N ARG A 97 2.02 -3.27 -18.10
CA ARG A 97 1.10 -3.30 -19.25
C ARG A 97 0.62 -1.91 -19.68
N VAL A 98 0.41 -0.99 -18.74
CA VAL A 98 0.04 0.40 -19.06
C VAL A 98 1.22 1.12 -19.71
N GLU A 99 2.44 0.95 -19.20
CA GLU A 99 3.65 1.58 -19.73
C GLU A 99 4.03 1.04 -21.12
N GLU A 100 3.99 -0.28 -21.31
CA GLU A 100 4.21 -0.93 -22.61
C GLU A 100 3.31 -0.37 -23.71
N LYS A 101 2.04 -0.11 -23.37
CA LYS A 101 1.06 0.41 -24.33
C LYS A 101 1.15 1.92 -24.53
N LEU A 102 1.71 2.67 -23.58
CA LEU A 102 1.98 4.11 -23.75
C LEU A 102 3.22 4.33 -24.63
N ASN A 103 4.30 3.57 -24.42
CA ASN A 103 5.58 3.73 -25.11
C ASN A 103 6.00 2.45 -25.86
N PRO A 104 5.26 2.03 -26.90
CA PRO A 104 5.57 0.78 -27.62
C PRO A 104 6.93 0.79 -28.35
N LYS A 105 7.58 1.96 -28.53
CA LYS A 105 8.87 2.11 -29.24
C LYS A 105 10.11 1.96 -28.35
N GLU A 106 10.01 2.11 -27.03
CA GLU A 106 11.17 1.96 -26.13
C GLU A 106 11.46 0.49 -25.76
N ASN A 107 10.42 -0.36 -25.70
CA ASN A 107 10.57 -1.76 -25.27
C ASN A 107 11.20 -2.69 -26.31
N VAL A 108 11.31 -2.27 -27.58
CA VAL A 108 11.99 -3.05 -28.63
C VAL A 108 13.51 -3.03 -28.44
N ASN A 109 14.06 -1.98 -27.80
CA ASN A 109 15.52 -1.84 -27.61
C ASN A 109 16.08 -2.69 -26.46
N VAL A 110 15.24 -3.18 -25.54
CA VAL A 110 15.70 -4.01 -24.42
C VAL A 110 15.84 -5.48 -24.84
N VAL A 111 14.97 -5.96 -25.73
CA VAL A 111 15.02 -7.36 -26.21
C VAL A 111 16.20 -7.59 -27.17
N MET A 112 16.56 -6.60 -28.01
CA MET A 112 17.68 -6.74 -28.95
C MET A 112 19.06 -6.78 -28.28
N LYS A 113 19.23 -6.21 -27.08
CA LYS A 113 20.52 -6.22 -26.36
C LYS A 113 20.78 -7.50 -25.56
N GLY A 114 19.77 -8.34 -25.32
CA GLY A 114 19.91 -9.60 -24.56
C GLY A 114 20.19 -10.84 -25.40
N ILE A 115 20.14 -10.73 -26.74
CA ILE A 115 20.38 -11.86 -27.67
C ILE A 115 21.81 -11.81 -28.25
N VAL A 116 22.50 -10.68 -28.08
CA VAL A 116 23.90 -10.49 -28.50
C VAL A 116 24.74 -10.24 -27.24
N GLY A 117 24.94 -11.28 -26.45
CA GLY A 117 25.79 -11.29 -25.27
C GLY A 117 26.40 -12.66 -25.07
#